data_AF-A0A7J2UXC2-F1
#
_entry.id   AF-A0A7J2UXC2-F1
#
_cell.length_a   1.000
_cell.length_b   1.000
_cell.length_c   1.000
_cell.angle_alpha   90.00
_cell.angle_beta   90.00
_cell.angle_gamma   90.00
#
_symmetry.space_group_name_H-M   'P 1'
#
loop_
_entity.id
_entity.type
_entity.pdbx_description
1 polymer ?
#
loop_
_entity_poly.entity_id
_entity_poly.type
_entity_poly.pdbx_seq_one_letter_code
_entity_poly.pdbx_strand_id
1 'polypeptide(L)'
;MAAPPKKYYDILGHKLVPEHTILSDKEKKELLEKFNIKTDQLPRILVTDPAARSTGAKPGQIIKITRKSPTAKYATAYRLVVESDTSESFIFAEPSEEFSTASEEM
;
A
#
# COMPACT_ATOMS: atom_id res chain seq x y z
N MET A 1 21.86 -32.05 -3.11
CA MET A 1 22.11 -31.11 -1.99
C MET A 1 20.77 -30.55 -1.54
N ALA A 2 20.32 -30.90 -0.33
CA ALA A 2 19.07 -30.37 0.22
C ALA A 2 19.26 -28.90 0.62
N ALA A 3 18.33 -28.03 0.22
CA ALA A 3 18.35 -26.62 0.58
C ALA A 3 18.32 -26.46 2.11
N PRO A 4 19.06 -25.49 2.69
CA PRO A 4 19.08 -25.30 4.14
C PRO A 4 17.67 -24.92 4.66
N PRO A 5 17.28 -25.38 5.86
CA PRO A 5 15.97 -25.08 6.42
C PRO A 5 15.81 -23.57 6.63
N LYS A 6 14.71 -23.01 6.13
CA LYS A 6 14.40 -21.58 6.20
C LYS A 6 14.12 -21.21 7.66
N LYS A 7 15.04 -20.48 8.30
CA LYS A 7 14.87 -19.96 9.67
C LYS A 7 13.80 -18.86 9.67
N TYR A 8 12.75 -19.07 10.45
CA TYR A 8 11.72 -18.06 10.71
C TYR A 8 12.11 -17.31 11.99
N TYR A 9 12.40 -16.02 11.87
CA TYR A 9 12.57 -15.13 13.02
C TYR A 9 11.27 -14.35 13.23
N ASP A 10 10.87 -14.16 14.48
CA ASP A 10 9.75 -13.31 14.83
C ASP A 10 10.10 -11.84 14.57
N ILE A 11 9.77 -11.36 13.38
CA ILE A 11 10.03 -10.01 12.90
C ILE A 11 9.23 -8.93 13.65
N LEU A 12 8.12 -9.30 14.29
CA LEU A 12 7.19 -8.38 14.96
C LEU A 12 7.79 -7.73 16.23
N GLY A 13 8.85 -8.33 16.81
CA GLY A 13 9.49 -7.84 18.03
C GLY A 13 10.72 -6.96 17.81
N HIS A 14 11.08 -6.69 16.55
CA HIS A 14 12.31 -5.93 16.26
C HIS A 14 12.10 -4.42 16.30
N LYS A 15 13.06 -3.72 16.91
CA LYS A 15 13.05 -2.25 17.10
C LYS A 15 12.78 -1.45 15.81
N LEU A 16 13.20 -1.97 14.66
CA LEU A 16 13.06 -1.32 13.36
C LEU A 16 11.75 -1.68 12.62
N VAL A 17 11.03 -2.70 13.08
CA VAL A 17 9.77 -3.13 12.47
C VAL A 17 8.62 -2.44 13.20
N PRO A 18 7.88 -1.55 12.52
CA PRO A 18 6.73 -0.89 13.13
C PRO A 18 5.56 -1.86 13.33
N GLU A 19 4.54 -1.41 14.06
CA GLU A 19 3.33 -2.20 14.26
C GLU A 19 2.47 -2.19 13.00
N HIS A 20 2.05 -3.37 12.57
CA HIS A 20 1.24 -3.59 11.38
C HIS A 20 -0.14 -4.13 11.79
N THR A 21 -1.21 -3.46 11.36
CA THR A 21 -2.60 -3.84 11.66
C THR A 21 -3.40 -3.93 10.36
N ILE A 22 -4.19 -4.98 10.20
CA ILE A 22 -5.09 -5.13 9.06
C ILE A 22 -6.33 -4.25 9.28
N LEU A 23 -6.73 -3.52 8.25
CA LEU A 23 -7.99 -2.76 8.29
C LEU A 23 -9.18 -3.61 7.89
N SER A 24 -10.31 -3.33 8.51
CA SER A 24 -11.61 -3.87 8.09
C SER A 24 -12.13 -3.17 6.82
N ASP A 25 -13.04 -3.81 6.09
CA ASP A 25 -13.66 -3.24 4.88
C ASP A 25 -14.34 -1.89 5.11
N LYS A 26 -14.89 -1.68 6.32
CA LYS A 26 -15.51 -0.41 6.70
C LYS A 26 -14.48 0.71 6.80
N GLU A 27 -13.40 0.48 7.54
CA GLU A 27 -12.30 1.45 7.70
C GLU A 27 -11.62 1.75 6.36
N LYS A 28 -11.49 0.73 5.49
CA LYS A 28 -10.99 0.89 4.13
C LYS A 28 -11.82 1.91 3.33
N LYS A 29 -13.16 1.79 3.35
CA LYS A 29 -14.04 2.75 2.66
C LYS A 29 -13.91 4.16 3.24
N GLU A 30 -13.97 4.28 4.56
CA GLU A 30 -13.82 5.57 5.24
C GLU A 30 -12.50 6.28 4.90
N LEU A 31 -11.40 5.52 4.78
CA LEU A 31 -10.12 6.07 4.36
C LEU A 31 -10.10 6.53 2.91
N LEU A 32 -10.64 5.72 2.00
CA LEU A 32 -10.69 6.07 0.58
C LEU A 32 -11.54 7.33 0.35
N GLU A 33 -12.65 7.46 1.08
CA GLU A 33 -13.51 8.65 1.06
C GLU A 33 -12.79 9.86 1.67
N LYS A 34 -12.15 9.70 2.83
CA LYS A 34 -11.47 10.78 3.55
C LYS A 34 -10.30 11.37 2.76
N PHE A 35 -9.52 10.51 2.10
CA PHE A 35 -8.37 10.94 1.31
C PHE A 35 -8.72 11.19 -0.16
N ASN A 36 -9.94 10.85 -0.59
CA ASN A 36 -10.41 10.94 -1.98
C ASN A 36 -9.45 10.25 -2.98
N ILE A 37 -8.93 9.09 -2.58
CA ILE A 37 -7.96 8.32 -3.38
C ILE A 37 -8.54 6.99 -3.83
N LYS A 38 -8.01 6.49 -4.94
CA LYS A 38 -8.27 5.11 -5.39
C LYS A 38 -7.37 4.13 -4.63
N THR A 39 -7.83 2.88 -4.48
CA THR A 39 -7.03 1.82 -3.82
C THR A 39 -5.67 1.60 -4.48
N ASP A 40 -5.59 1.81 -5.80
CA ASP A 40 -4.39 1.62 -6.60
C ASP A 40 -3.31 2.70 -6.36
N GLN A 41 -3.72 3.88 -5.88
CA GLN A 41 -2.80 4.98 -5.56
C GLN A 41 -2.07 4.76 -4.23
N LEU A 42 -2.44 3.73 -3.45
CA LEU A 42 -1.75 3.39 -2.21
C LEU A 42 -0.43 2.66 -2.51
N PRO A 43 0.64 2.93 -1.74
CA PRO A 43 1.88 2.18 -1.86
C PRO A 43 1.63 0.68 -1.69
N ARG A 44 2.19 -0.12 -2.59
CA ARG A 44 1.97 -1.57 -2.65
C ARG A 44 2.95 -2.32 -1.76
N ILE A 45 2.54 -3.44 -1.19
CA ILE A 45 3.38 -4.39 -0.45
C ILE A 45 3.11 -5.80 -0.95
N LEU A 46 4.16 -6.58 -1.17
CA LEU A 46 4.04 -7.95 -1.64
C LEU A 46 3.54 -8.86 -0.52
N VAL A 47 2.73 -9.86 -0.87
CA VAL A 47 2.34 -10.95 0.05
C VAL A 47 3.54 -11.77 0.51
N THR A 48 4.63 -11.77 -0.27
CA THR A 48 5.89 -12.44 0.07
C THR A 48 6.71 -11.68 1.11
N ASP A 49 6.39 -10.40 1.37
CA ASP A 49 7.08 -9.60 2.37
C ASP A 49 6.92 -10.22 3.77
N PRO A 50 7.99 -10.34 4.56
CA PRO A 50 7.91 -10.91 5.90
C PRO A 50 6.84 -10.22 6.77
N ALA A 51 6.72 -8.89 6.73
CA ALA A 51 5.76 -8.15 7.56
C ALA A 51 4.30 -8.42 7.15
N ALA A 52 4.03 -8.53 5.85
CA ALA A 52 2.72 -8.93 5.34
C ALA A 52 2.40 -10.39 5.71
N ARG A 53 3.40 -11.27 5.66
CA ARG A 53 3.25 -12.68 6.01
C ARG A 53 2.99 -12.90 7.49
N SER A 54 3.69 -12.20 8.37
CA SER A 54 3.51 -12.31 9.82
C SER A 54 2.19 -11.72 10.31
N THR A 55 1.62 -10.76 9.58
CA THR A 55 0.27 -10.25 9.85
C THR A 55 -0.84 -11.11 9.26
N GLY A 56 -0.52 -12.07 8.37
CA GLY A 56 -1.51 -12.91 7.70
C GLY A 56 -2.39 -12.15 6.70
N ALA A 57 -1.89 -11.03 6.17
CA ALA A 57 -2.66 -10.22 5.25
C ALA A 57 -2.85 -10.91 3.89
N LYS A 58 -4.06 -10.80 3.32
CA LYS A 58 -4.40 -11.35 2.00
C LYS A 58 -4.28 -10.28 0.91
N PRO A 59 -4.01 -10.65 -0.35
CA PRO A 59 -4.05 -9.70 -1.46
C PRO A 59 -5.39 -8.93 -1.50
N GLY A 60 -5.31 -7.62 -1.77
CA GLY A 60 -6.46 -6.70 -1.80
C GLY A 60 -6.82 -6.06 -0.45
N GLN A 61 -6.20 -6.51 0.65
CA GLN A 61 -6.33 -5.87 1.96
C GLN A 61 -5.36 -4.70 2.12
N ILE A 62 -5.71 -3.79 3.01
CA ILE A 62 -4.88 -2.64 3.37
C ILE A 62 -4.29 -2.88 4.75
N ILE A 63 -2.99 -2.63 4.88
CA ILE A 63 -2.27 -2.68 6.15
C ILE A 63 -2.03 -1.25 6.64
N LYS A 64 -2.42 -0.98 7.89
CA LYS A 64 -2.04 0.20 8.65
C LYS A 64 -0.68 -0.05 9.30
N ILE A 65 0.25 0.86 9.05
CA ILE A 65 1.58 0.83 9.63
C ILE A 65 1.69 2.01 10.58
N THR A 66 1.82 1.71 11.88
CA THR A 66 2.02 2.73 12.92
C THR A 66 3.46 2.69 13.37
N ARG A 67 4.23 3.73 13.05
CA ARG A 67 5.63 3.86 13.46
C ARG A 67 5.81 5.02 14.43
N LYS A 68 6.70 4.85 15.41
CA LYS A 68 7.14 5.96 16.27
C LYS A 68 7.97 6.93 15.44
N SER A 69 7.57 8.19 15.43
CA SER A 69 8.26 9.25 14.68
C SER A 69 8.81 10.28 15.66
N PRO A 70 10.07 10.74 15.50
CA PRO A 70 10.64 11.76 16.37
C PRO A 70 9.88 13.09 16.27
N THR A 71 9.34 13.42 15.08
CA THR A 71 8.68 14.71 14.82
C THR A 71 7.21 14.71 15.22
N ALA A 72 6.48 13.61 14.98
CA ALA A 72 5.02 13.55 15.11
C ALA A 72 4.53 12.62 16.23
N LYS A 73 5.45 12.08 17.06
CA LYS A 73 5.23 10.98 18.03
C LYS A 73 4.82 9.67 17.35
N TYR A 74 3.78 9.68 16.52
CA TYR A 74 3.32 8.55 15.72
C TYR A 74 3.07 8.97 14.27
N ALA A 75 3.55 8.18 13.33
CA ALA A 75 3.25 8.32 11.90
C ALA A 75 2.48 7.08 11.44
N THR A 76 1.33 7.33 10.81
CA THR A 76 0.48 6.28 10.24
C THR A 76 0.66 6.27 8.72
N ALA A 77 0.95 5.11 8.14
CA ALA A 77 0.97 4.89 6.71
C ALA A 77 0.06 3.73 6.32
N TYR A 78 -0.52 3.78 5.12
CA TYR A 78 -1.39 2.73 4.60
C TYR A 78 -0.75 2.10 3.36
N ARG A 79 -0.77 0.77 3.27
CA ARG A 79 -0.23 0.02 2.13
C ARG A 79 -1.19 -1.05 1.63
N LEU A 80 -1.28 -1.23 0.31
CA LEU A 80 -2.12 -2.25 -0.32
C LEU A 80 -1.32 -3.55 -0.55
N VAL A 81 -1.87 -4.68 -0.11
CA VAL A 81 -1.23 -5.99 -0.32
C VAL A 81 -1.50 -6.51 -1.72
N VAL A 82 -0.46 -6.95 -2.42
CA VAL A 82 -0.54 -7.51 -3.78
C VAL A 82 0.19 -8.85 -3.88
N GLU A 83 -0.28 -9.73 -4.75
CA GLU A 83 0.17 -11.13 -4.81
C GLU A 83 1.47 -11.33 -5.60
N SER A 84 1.66 -10.57 -6.69
CA SER A 84 2.87 -10.61 -7.51
C SER A 84 3.06 -9.31 -8.27
N ASP A 85 4.28 -9.07 -8.75
CA ASP A 85 4.62 -8.06 -9.76
C ASP A 85 3.93 -8.40 -11.10
N THR A 86 2.61 -8.43 -11.15
CA THR A 86 1.91 -8.41 -12.42
C THR A 86 2.10 -7.00 -12.97
N SER A 87 2.96 -6.89 -13.97
CA SER A 87 3.36 -5.69 -14.70
C SER A 87 2.23 -5.08 -15.54
N GLU A 88 0.99 -5.14 -15.05
CA GLU A 88 -0.21 -4.68 -15.75
C GLU A 88 -1.04 -3.81 -14.82
N SER A 89 -0.62 -2.56 -14.70
CA SER A 89 -1.53 -1.39 -14.70
C SER A 89 -0.73 -0.09 -14.64
N PHE A 90 0.30 0.06 -15.48
CA PHE A 90 0.59 1.38 -16.03
C PHE A 90 -0.45 1.67 -17.13
N ILE A 91 -1.73 1.74 -16.76
CA ILE A 91 -2.65 2.58 -17.53
C ILE A 91 -2.49 3.94 -16.89
N PHE A 92 -1.41 4.62 -17.31
CA PHE A 92 -1.38 6.06 -17.28
C PHE A 92 -2.62 6.48 -18.07
N ALA A 93 -3.67 6.89 -17.38
CA ALA A 93 -4.81 7.50 -18.03
C ALA A 93 -4.24 8.67 -18.81
N GLU A 94 -4.17 8.53 -20.13
CA GLU A 94 -3.89 9.66 -21.01
C GLU A 94 -4.92 10.73 -20.65
N PRO A 95 -4.50 11.93 -20.21
CA PRO A 95 -5.42 13.04 -20.14
C PRO A 95 -5.74 13.44 -21.58
N SER A 96 -6.73 12.80 -22.18
CA SER A 96 -7.47 13.37 -23.29
C SER A 96 -8.28 14.54 -22.74
N GLU A 97 -7.62 15.66 -22.47
CA GLU A 97 -8.27 16.95 -22.34
C GLU A 97 -7.79 17.83 -23.49
N GLU A 98 -8.78 18.15 -24.30
CA GLU A 98 -8.72 18.78 -25.60
C GLU A 98 -8.22 20.22 -25.48
N PHE A 99 -7.18 20.57 -26.24
CA PHE A 99 -6.93 21.97 -26.60
C PHE A 99 -7.99 22.39 -27.62
N SER A 100 -9.21 22.67 -27.13
CA SER A 100 -10.29 23.23 -27.95
C SER A 100 -10.18 24.75 -27.98
N THR A 101 -9.84 25.25 -29.17
CA THR A 101 -10.32 26.51 -29.76
C THR A 101 -10.06 27.82 -29.00
N ALA A 102 -8.90 28.43 -29.26
CA ALA A 102 -8.82 29.88 -29.38
C ALA A 102 -8.96 30.24 -30.87
N SER A 103 -10.19 30.26 -31.37
CA SER A 103 -10.50 31.07 -32.56
C SER A 103 -10.59 32.51 -32.09
N GLU A 104 -9.53 33.24 -32.39
CA GLU A 104 -9.47 34.69 -32.38
C GLU A 104 -10.54 35.22 -33.34
N GLU A 105 -11.66 35.69 -32.77
CA GLU A 105 -12.60 36.55 -33.49
C GLU A 105 -11.98 37.94 -33.70
N MET A 106 -12.31 38.51 -34.86
CA MET A 106 -12.03 39.86 -35.34
C MET A 106 -12.36 40.97 -34.35
#